data_AF-A0A0P9N2L5-F1
#
_entry.id   AF-A0A0P9N2L5-F1
#
_cell.length_a   1.000
_cell.length_b   1.000
_cell.length_c   1.000
_cell.angle_alpha   90.00
_cell.angle_beta   90.00
_cell.angle_gamma   90.00
#
_symmetry.space_group_name_H-M   'P 1'
#
loop_
_entity.id
_entity.type
_entity.pdbx_description
1 polymer ?
#
loop_
_entity_poly.entity_id
_entity_poly.type
_entity_poly.pdbx_seq_one_letter_code
_entity_poly.pdbx_strand_id
1 'polypeptide(L)'
;MIATADDYSRLFKAEAQGEYNVGAASASASASYLSNVTYSETSLTILAFYDVTDADYASLSPAPAFTPQASELASSNPAGFRDTYGDYFVATAKFGSRFVATYTCSTTTTTELQTFKAAVAGKKDILSASGAAEFESLASSSDVHVKVAVTMNGTSGKAPPVGADANSIPTLLTWFTENLQPVPRRARLIHYSQIDNRIPNTLPLNPDNFAKVKTIAFQLQELESLTSAIPGYYSTQPYSLTPPVQGINTVADTQQYLTNQYSARIGTLLYEPDAASQLSQQVSELTRSLQPSLALFSFYQSLTLSPPNELASGVYSTSAGIKSTELTNVSIQEDSQHYSADWTIGHQSHTFSFPFDPSEGGAIITGWYIQNGWNSETNGDWKSNGAMIGKTSGSFYVESNYDRGCNWSLHVYYLPRSTFPWLARTTS
;
A
#
# COMPACT_ATOMS: atom_id res chain seq x y z
N MET A 1 0.65 5.79 10.87
CA MET A 1 -0.21 4.66 10.46
C MET A 1 -1.27 5.18 9.51
N ILE A 2 -1.52 4.44 8.43
CA ILE A 2 -2.39 4.78 7.31
C ILE A 2 -3.27 3.58 7.06
N ALA A 3 -4.53 3.67 7.48
CA ALA A 3 -5.52 2.61 7.29
C ALA A 3 -6.71 3.06 6.44
N THR A 4 -6.75 4.35 6.06
CA THR A 4 -7.84 4.97 5.30
C THR A 4 -7.30 5.98 4.31
N ALA A 5 -8.14 6.36 3.35
CA ALA A 5 -7.87 7.48 2.44
C ALA A 5 -7.66 8.80 3.18
N ASP A 6 -8.38 9.01 4.29
CA ASP A 6 -8.21 10.21 5.12
C ASP A 6 -6.85 10.25 5.80
N ASP A 7 -6.32 9.11 6.26
CA ASP A 7 -4.98 9.02 6.80
C ASP A 7 -3.92 9.34 5.74
N TYR A 8 -4.10 8.82 4.52
CA TYR A 8 -3.22 9.10 3.39
C TYR A 8 -3.24 10.59 3.03
N SER A 9 -4.43 11.17 2.89
CA SER A 9 -4.62 12.59 2.61
C SER A 9 -3.97 13.46 3.69
N ARG A 10 -4.12 13.09 4.97
CA ARG A 10 -3.51 13.81 6.09
C ARG A 10 -1.99 13.73 6.08
N LEU A 11 -1.40 12.56 5.80
CA LEU A 11 0.04 12.41 5.65
C LEU A 11 0.56 13.28 4.51
N PHE A 12 -0.02 13.15 3.33
CA PHE A 12 0.43 13.93 2.18
C PHE A 12 0.27 15.42 2.50
N LYS A 13 -0.87 15.87 3.05
CA LYS A 13 -1.05 17.27 3.48
C LYS A 13 0.04 17.75 4.42
N ALA A 14 0.48 16.93 5.37
CA ALA A 14 1.56 17.29 6.30
C ALA A 14 2.92 17.42 5.59
N GLU A 15 3.22 16.55 4.64
CA GLU A 15 4.45 16.63 3.83
C GLU A 15 4.44 17.82 2.89
N ALA A 16 3.30 18.05 2.26
CA ALA A 16 3.15 19.09 1.25
C ALA A 16 2.88 20.47 1.85
N GLN A 17 2.73 20.63 3.18
CA GLN A 17 2.60 21.94 3.83
C GLN A 17 3.77 22.90 3.53
N GLY A 18 4.90 22.42 2.99
CA GLY A 18 6.03 23.25 2.52
C GLY A 18 6.21 23.33 1.00
N GLU A 19 5.46 22.58 0.19
CA GLU A 19 5.64 22.45 -1.26
C GLU A 19 4.38 22.94 -2.01
N TYR A 20 4.04 24.24 -1.97
CA TYR A 20 2.98 24.74 -2.86
C TYR A 20 3.31 26.13 -3.42
N ASN A 21 4.18 26.12 -4.43
CA ASN A 21 3.81 26.79 -5.67
C ASN A 21 2.95 25.78 -6.45
N VAL A 22 1.74 26.19 -6.80
CA VAL A 22 0.77 25.38 -7.54
C VAL A 22 1.25 25.29 -8.99
N GLY A 23 2.29 24.47 -9.22
CA GLY A 23 2.94 24.28 -10.50
C GLY A 23 4.14 23.32 -10.42
N ALA A 24 4.05 22.20 -11.14
CA ALA A 24 5.17 21.38 -11.61
C ALA A 24 6.20 20.81 -10.60
N ALA A 25 5.97 20.89 -9.29
CA ALA A 25 6.71 20.05 -8.36
C ALA A 25 6.13 18.62 -8.44
N SER A 26 6.64 17.85 -9.40
CA SER A 26 6.65 16.38 -9.31
C SER A 26 6.94 15.98 -7.87
N ALA A 27 6.21 15.03 -7.31
CA ALA A 27 6.51 14.44 -6.01
C ALA A 27 8.03 14.27 -5.90
N SER A 28 8.65 15.13 -5.09
CA SER A 28 10.10 15.28 -5.03
C SER A 28 10.72 13.95 -4.57
N ALA A 29 12.03 13.73 -4.74
CA ALA A 29 12.69 12.54 -4.19
C ALA A 29 12.36 12.33 -2.69
N SER A 30 12.07 13.44 -1.98
CA SER A 30 11.56 13.49 -0.60
C SER A 30 10.20 12.82 -0.36
N ALA A 31 9.31 12.78 -1.35
CA ALA A 31 7.97 12.22 -1.27
C ALA A 31 7.85 10.85 -1.97
N SER A 32 8.93 10.34 -2.58
CA SER A 32 8.95 9.07 -3.32
C SER A 32 8.47 7.85 -2.50
N TYR A 33 8.59 7.88 -1.17
CA TYR A 33 8.07 6.81 -0.32
C TYR A 33 6.54 6.68 -0.34
N LEU A 34 5.81 7.73 -0.76
CA LEU A 34 4.36 7.72 -0.83
C LEU A 34 3.82 6.70 -1.84
N SER A 35 4.59 6.37 -2.88
CA SER A 35 4.23 5.33 -3.84
C SER A 35 4.18 3.92 -3.23
N ASN A 36 4.83 3.73 -2.07
CA ASN A 36 4.83 2.46 -1.34
C ASN A 36 3.69 2.37 -0.31
N VAL A 37 2.87 3.41 -0.19
CA VAL A 37 1.78 3.44 0.79
C VAL A 37 0.54 2.81 0.19
N THR A 38 -0.01 1.82 0.91
CA THR A 38 -1.24 1.12 0.54
C THR A 38 -2.16 0.97 1.76
N TYR A 39 -3.46 0.84 1.50
CA TYR A 39 -4.47 0.50 2.51
C TYR A 39 -5.65 -0.20 1.84
N SER A 40 -6.34 -1.05 2.58
CA SER A 40 -7.59 -1.71 2.20
C SER A 40 -8.32 -2.18 3.47
N GLU A 41 -9.42 -2.91 3.32
CA GLU A 41 -10.12 -3.55 4.45
C GLU A 41 -9.27 -4.62 5.18
N THR A 42 -8.20 -5.10 4.53
CA THR A 42 -7.28 -6.13 5.03
C THR A 42 -5.81 -5.70 4.96
N SER A 43 -5.54 -4.42 4.73
CA SER A 43 -4.17 -3.89 4.64
C SER A 43 -4.06 -2.48 5.22
N LEU A 44 -2.94 -2.20 5.88
CA LEU A 44 -2.58 -0.88 6.36
C LEU A 44 -1.08 -0.62 6.14
N THR A 45 -0.70 0.66 6.13
CA THR A 45 0.71 1.06 6.07
C THR A 45 1.15 1.77 7.35
N ILE A 46 2.30 1.39 7.89
CA ILE A 46 2.99 2.11 8.97
C ILE A 46 4.22 2.78 8.38
N LEU A 47 4.39 4.06 8.70
CA LEU A 47 5.57 4.84 8.32
C LEU A 47 6.36 5.17 9.57
N ALA A 48 7.65 4.88 9.53
CA ALA A 48 8.59 5.25 10.56
C ALA A 48 9.64 6.21 9.99
N PHE A 49 9.78 7.37 10.63
CA PHE A 49 10.64 8.45 10.17
C PHE A 49 11.82 8.59 11.13
N TYR A 50 13.02 8.76 10.56
CA TYR A 50 14.17 9.29 11.27
C TYR A 50 14.67 10.52 10.51
N ASP A 51 14.54 11.69 11.14
CA ASP A 51 14.84 12.99 10.56
C ASP A 51 16.06 13.61 11.24
N VAL A 52 17.06 13.98 10.44
CA VAL A 52 18.16 14.85 10.86
C VAL A 52 17.97 16.18 10.16
N THR A 53 17.76 17.25 10.92
CA THR A 53 17.54 18.59 10.35
C THR A 53 18.29 19.65 11.13
N ASP A 54 18.73 20.69 10.43
CA ASP A 54 19.31 21.87 11.09
C ASP A 54 18.31 22.51 12.06
N ALA A 55 18.80 22.84 13.25
CA ALA A 55 18.00 23.44 14.31
C ALA A 55 17.36 24.76 13.85
N ASP A 56 18.11 25.60 13.13
CA ASP A 56 17.68 26.93 12.72
C ASP A 56 17.85 27.18 11.22
N TYR A 57 17.05 28.11 10.70
CA TYR A 57 17.28 28.65 9.37
C TYR A 57 18.54 29.54 9.41
N ALA A 58 19.36 29.48 8.37
CA ALA A 58 20.47 30.42 8.23
C ALA A 58 19.95 31.87 8.23
N SER A 59 20.69 32.77 8.89
CA SER A 59 20.36 34.21 8.92
C SER A 59 20.61 34.86 7.56
N LEU A 60 19.69 35.74 7.17
CA LEU A 60 19.82 36.56 5.96
C LEU A 60 20.81 37.70 6.21
N SER A 61 22.01 37.60 5.64
CA SER A 61 22.97 38.70 5.63
C SER A 61 23.75 38.71 4.32
N PRO A 62 23.71 39.81 3.54
CA PRO A 62 22.98 41.06 3.78
C PRO A 62 21.45 40.92 3.63
N ALA A 63 20.70 41.95 4.04
CA ALA A 63 19.26 41.99 3.83
C ALA A 63 18.93 41.97 2.32
N PRO A 64 17.87 41.25 1.91
CA PRO A 64 17.50 41.14 0.51
C PRO A 64 17.01 42.48 -0.05
N ALA A 65 17.39 42.81 -1.28
CA ALA A 65 17.01 44.02 -1.99
C ALA A 65 16.73 43.73 -3.47
N PHE A 66 15.89 44.54 -4.10
CA PHE A 66 15.63 44.42 -5.53
C PHE A 66 16.81 44.91 -6.36
N THR A 67 17.02 44.24 -7.50
CA THR A 67 17.84 44.79 -8.57
C THR A 67 17.13 46.03 -9.16
N PRO A 68 17.86 46.94 -9.85
CA PRO A 68 17.23 48.10 -10.49
C PRO A 68 16.08 47.72 -11.43
N GLN A 69 16.26 46.64 -12.21
CA GLN A 69 15.26 46.09 -13.14
C GLN A 69 14.01 45.59 -12.40
N ALA A 70 14.20 44.82 -11.32
CA ALA A 70 13.11 44.32 -10.49
C ALA A 70 12.33 45.47 -9.84
N SER A 71 13.03 46.49 -9.34
CA SER A 71 12.42 47.68 -8.75
C SER A 71 11.60 48.50 -9.77
N GLU A 72 12.11 48.65 -10.99
CA GLU A 72 11.40 49.34 -12.08
C GLU A 72 10.14 48.57 -12.48
N LEU A 73 10.26 47.25 -12.67
CA LEU A 73 9.15 46.40 -13.06
C LEU A 73 8.07 46.33 -11.97
N ALA A 74 8.46 46.21 -10.70
CA ALA A 74 7.54 46.26 -9.56
C ALA A 74 6.74 47.57 -9.51
N SER A 75 7.34 48.69 -9.93
CA SER A 75 6.72 50.01 -9.91
C SER A 75 5.81 50.28 -11.12
N SER A 76 6.24 49.85 -12.31
CA SER A 76 5.61 50.20 -13.59
C SER A 76 4.60 49.15 -14.08
N ASN A 77 4.84 47.87 -13.77
CA ASN A 77 3.99 46.76 -14.17
C ASN A 77 4.02 45.64 -13.11
N PRO A 78 3.26 45.79 -12.00
CA PRO A 78 3.21 44.79 -10.93
C PRO A 78 2.81 43.38 -11.39
N ALA A 79 1.97 43.26 -12.41
CA ALA A 79 1.59 41.98 -12.99
C ALA A 79 2.79 41.32 -13.71
N GLY A 80 3.50 42.09 -14.55
CA GLY A 80 4.72 41.62 -15.20
C GLY A 80 5.85 41.29 -14.21
N PHE A 81 5.93 42.00 -13.08
CA PHE A 81 6.85 41.64 -12.00
C PHE A 81 6.54 40.26 -11.44
N ARG A 82 5.27 40.00 -11.10
CA ARG A 82 4.82 38.71 -10.60
C ARG A 82 5.08 37.59 -11.60
N ASP A 83 4.80 37.82 -12.88
CA ASP A 83 5.06 36.83 -13.93
C ASP A 83 6.56 36.52 -14.09
N THR A 84 7.44 37.49 -13.84
CA THR A 84 8.89 37.35 -14.00
C THR A 84 9.58 36.76 -12.77
N TYR A 85 9.21 37.22 -11.57
CA TYR A 85 9.92 36.93 -10.32
C TYR A 85 9.11 36.09 -9.31
N GLY A 86 7.80 35.89 -9.56
CA GLY A 86 6.86 35.28 -8.63
C GLY A 86 6.40 36.23 -7.51
N ASP A 87 5.66 35.67 -6.53
CA ASP A 87 5.18 36.40 -5.35
C ASP A 87 6.16 36.35 -4.15
N TYR A 88 7.03 35.35 -4.13
CA TYR A 88 7.94 35.09 -3.02
C TYR A 88 9.36 34.80 -3.53
N PHE A 89 10.36 35.10 -2.69
CA PHE A 89 11.73 34.62 -2.88
C PHE A 89 12.10 33.60 -1.80
N VAL A 90 13.03 32.71 -2.15
CA VAL A 90 13.67 31.81 -1.19
C VAL A 90 14.63 32.63 -0.35
N ALA A 91 14.26 32.89 0.90
CA ALA A 91 15.09 33.66 1.81
C ALA A 91 16.20 32.80 2.42
N THR A 92 15.86 31.59 2.86
CA THR A 92 16.80 30.69 3.50
C THR A 92 16.27 29.26 3.39
N ALA A 93 17.12 28.26 3.59
CA ALA A 93 16.75 26.86 3.56
C ALA A 93 17.27 26.14 4.81
N LYS A 94 16.49 25.18 5.30
CA LYS A 94 16.96 24.17 6.24
C LYS A 94 17.41 22.96 5.46
N PHE A 95 18.62 22.49 5.77
CA PHE A 95 19.14 21.26 5.22
C PHE A 95 18.83 20.11 6.17
N GLY A 96 18.75 18.92 5.61
CA GLY A 96 18.56 17.73 6.39
C GLY A 96 18.62 16.47 5.56
N SER A 97 18.55 15.37 6.27
CA SER A 97 18.51 14.02 5.75
C SER A 97 17.32 13.31 6.37
N ARG A 98 16.65 12.46 5.60
CA ARG A 98 15.49 11.71 6.08
C ARG A 98 15.64 10.24 5.69
N PHE A 99 15.39 9.38 6.67
CA PHE A 99 15.16 7.96 6.49
C PHE A 99 13.67 7.67 6.71
N VAL A 100 13.06 6.92 5.80
CA VAL A 100 11.68 6.45 5.89
C VAL A 100 11.66 4.94 5.71
N ALA A 101 11.17 4.23 6.72
CA ALA A 101 10.78 2.83 6.59
C ALA A 101 9.24 2.75 6.42
N THR A 102 8.83 2.14 5.33
CA THR A 102 7.43 1.89 4.97
C THR A 102 7.13 0.41 5.20
N TYR A 103 6.27 0.13 6.18
CA TYR A 103 5.80 -1.21 6.51
C TYR A 103 4.38 -1.39 5.98
N THR A 104 4.22 -2.16 4.91
CA THR A 104 2.92 -2.60 4.41
C THR A 104 2.52 -3.85 5.18
N CYS A 105 1.43 -3.76 5.93
CA CYS A 105 0.93 -4.80 6.81
C CYS A 105 -0.39 -5.33 6.26
N SER A 106 -0.46 -6.62 5.90
CA SER A 106 -1.65 -7.24 5.31
C SER A 106 -2.09 -8.48 6.08
N THR A 107 -3.40 -8.67 6.22
CA THR A 107 -4.03 -9.80 6.92
C THR A 107 -5.02 -10.52 6.01
N THR A 108 -5.61 -11.60 6.51
CA THR A 108 -6.64 -12.35 5.80
C THR A 108 -8.05 -11.86 6.10
N THR A 109 -8.26 -11.32 7.32
CA THR A 109 -9.56 -10.79 7.76
C THR A 109 -9.45 -9.35 8.27
N THR A 110 -10.55 -8.62 8.20
CA THR A 110 -10.65 -7.27 8.79
C THR A 110 -10.51 -7.30 10.31
N THR A 111 -10.98 -8.37 10.98
CA THR A 111 -10.85 -8.54 12.43
C THR A 111 -9.39 -8.68 12.87
N GLU A 112 -8.59 -9.47 12.16
CA GLU A 112 -7.13 -9.56 12.36
C GLU A 112 -6.48 -8.18 12.19
N LEU A 113 -6.84 -7.46 11.12
CA LEU A 113 -6.28 -6.14 10.86
C LEU A 113 -6.63 -5.15 11.98
N GLN A 114 -7.86 -5.15 12.49
CA GLN A 114 -8.26 -4.27 13.60
C GLN A 114 -7.54 -4.65 14.90
N THR A 115 -7.36 -5.95 15.17
CA THR A 115 -6.64 -6.44 16.34
C THR A 115 -5.18 -6.00 16.29
N PHE A 116 -4.52 -6.20 15.15
CA PHE A 116 -3.16 -5.75 14.93
C PHE A 116 -3.03 -4.22 15.03
N LYS A 117 -3.93 -3.48 14.36
CA LYS A 117 -4.00 -2.02 14.40
C LYS A 117 -4.09 -1.49 15.83
N ALA A 118 -4.88 -2.13 16.69
CA ALA A 118 -4.99 -1.78 18.10
C ALA A 118 -3.70 -2.12 18.88
N ALA A 119 -3.08 -3.26 18.61
CA ALA A 119 -1.85 -3.70 19.28
C ALA A 119 -0.63 -2.80 18.97
N VAL A 120 -0.53 -2.31 17.74
CA VAL A 120 0.56 -1.41 17.32
C VAL A 120 0.25 0.07 17.55
N ALA A 121 -0.98 0.41 17.92
CA ALA A 121 -1.37 1.79 18.19
C ALA A 121 -0.51 2.38 19.33
N GLY A 122 0.16 3.49 19.04
CA GLY A 122 0.98 4.20 20.03
C GLY A 122 2.40 3.67 20.24
N LYS A 123 2.79 2.58 19.57
CA LYS A 123 4.20 2.14 19.53
C LYS A 123 5.04 3.14 18.72
N LYS A 124 6.11 3.66 19.32
CA LYS A 124 6.94 4.74 18.73
C LYS A 124 8.34 4.28 18.31
N ASP A 125 8.81 3.15 18.81
CA ASP A 125 10.22 2.73 18.69
C ASP A 125 10.45 1.59 17.68
N ILE A 126 9.71 1.55 16.57
CA ILE A 126 9.80 0.46 15.58
C ILE A 126 11.15 0.40 14.83
N LEU A 127 11.95 1.47 14.89
CA LEU A 127 13.23 1.57 14.18
C LEU A 127 14.42 1.00 14.99
N SER A 128 14.26 0.79 16.30
CA SER A 128 15.29 0.15 17.13
C SER A 128 15.28 -1.37 16.93
N ALA A 129 16.37 -2.05 17.26
CA ALA A 129 16.43 -3.50 17.19
C ALA A 129 15.37 -4.17 18.09
N SER A 130 15.16 -3.63 19.31
CA SER A 130 14.16 -4.15 20.25
C SER A 130 12.74 -3.90 19.77
N GLY A 131 12.44 -2.72 19.23
CA GLY A 131 11.09 -2.42 18.77
C GLY A 131 10.75 -3.05 17.43
N ALA A 132 11.74 -3.29 16.55
CA ALA A 132 11.56 -4.11 15.36
C ALA A 132 11.21 -5.56 15.73
N ALA A 133 11.91 -6.17 16.69
CA ALA A 133 11.60 -7.51 17.17
C ALA A 133 10.22 -7.59 17.84
N GLU A 134 9.85 -6.59 18.66
CA GLU A 134 8.51 -6.50 19.25
C GLU A 134 7.43 -6.39 18.16
N PHE A 135 7.66 -5.57 17.13
CA PHE A 135 6.74 -5.39 16.02
C PHE A 135 6.55 -6.67 15.21
N GLU A 136 7.63 -7.39 14.89
CA GLU A 136 7.55 -8.69 14.21
C GLU A 136 6.80 -9.73 15.05
N SER A 137 7.01 -9.75 16.37
CA SER A 137 6.27 -10.62 17.27
C SER A 137 4.78 -10.30 17.29
N LEU A 138 4.40 -9.02 17.29
CA LEU A 138 3.00 -8.59 17.24
C LEU A 138 2.36 -8.96 15.91
N ALA A 139 3.06 -8.71 14.80
CA ALA A 139 2.60 -9.08 13.47
C ALA A 139 2.36 -10.59 13.37
N SER A 140 3.33 -11.39 13.82
CA SER A 140 3.23 -12.85 13.84
C SER A 140 2.08 -13.36 14.73
N SER A 141 1.86 -12.73 15.89
CA SER A 141 0.76 -13.13 16.79
C SER A 141 -0.65 -12.80 16.27
N SER A 142 -0.74 -11.92 15.26
CA SER A 142 -1.99 -11.46 14.65
C SER A 142 -2.16 -11.95 13.20
N ASP A 143 -1.34 -12.93 12.76
CA ASP A 143 -1.31 -13.44 11.39
C ASP A 143 -1.15 -12.33 10.32
N VAL A 144 -0.34 -11.32 10.63
CA VAL A 144 -0.07 -10.17 9.75
C VAL A 144 1.22 -10.40 8.97
N HIS A 145 1.12 -10.27 7.65
CA HIS A 145 2.27 -10.21 6.77
C HIS A 145 2.81 -8.78 6.68
N VAL A 146 4.13 -8.64 6.84
CA VAL A 146 4.83 -7.35 6.76
C VAL A 146 5.77 -7.35 5.57
N LYS A 147 5.54 -6.44 4.64
CA LYS A 147 6.50 -6.05 3.60
C LYS A 147 7.14 -4.72 3.96
N VAL A 148 8.45 -4.61 3.82
CA VAL A 148 9.18 -3.38 4.13
C VAL A 148 9.75 -2.76 2.85
N ALA A 149 9.73 -1.44 2.78
CA ALA A 149 10.45 -0.65 1.79
C ALA A 149 11.14 0.51 2.51
N VAL A 150 12.36 0.87 2.06
CA VAL A 150 13.14 1.94 2.68
C VAL A 150 13.46 3.01 1.63
N THR A 151 13.25 4.26 2.02
CA THR A 151 13.61 5.44 1.24
C THR A 151 14.51 6.33 2.07
N MET A 152 15.66 6.69 1.50
CA MET A 152 16.64 7.57 2.14
C MET A 152 16.88 8.79 1.26
N ASN A 153 16.92 9.97 1.87
CA ASN A 153 17.27 11.23 1.22
C ASN A 153 18.35 11.95 2.01
N GLY A 154 19.26 12.61 1.30
CA GLY A 154 20.38 13.32 1.90
C GLY A 154 21.46 12.38 2.44
N THR A 155 21.89 11.40 1.62
CA THR A 155 22.99 10.50 1.95
C THR A 155 24.05 10.50 0.85
N SER A 156 25.30 10.25 1.23
CA SER A 156 26.40 10.02 0.31
C SER A 156 26.52 8.53 -0.01
N GLY A 157 26.51 8.18 -1.29
CA GLY A 157 26.70 6.79 -1.73
C GLY A 157 25.43 5.94 -1.80
N LYS A 158 25.60 4.67 -2.15
CA LYS A 158 24.50 3.70 -2.29
C LYS A 158 24.35 2.91 -0.99
N ALA A 159 23.11 2.77 -0.54
CA ALA A 159 22.77 1.93 0.61
C ALA A 159 23.22 0.47 0.38
N PRO A 160 23.58 -0.26 1.44
CA PRO A 160 23.97 -1.66 1.34
C PRO A 160 22.81 -2.51 0.76
N PRO A 161 23.11 -3.53 -0.05
CA PRO A 161 22.11 -4.42 -0.63
C PRO A 161 21.66 -5.45 0.40
N VAL A 162 20.98 -4.99 1.45
CA VAL A 162 20.27 -5.86 2.41
C VAL A 162 18.82 -5.98 1.99
N GLY A 163 18.22 -7.15 2.22
CA GLY A 163 16.79 -7.39 1.96
C GLY A 163 15.92 -6.38 2.71
N ALA A 164 14.78 -5.99 2.14
CA ALA A 164 13.86 -5.07 2.79
C ALA A 164 12.87 -5.83 3.66
N ASP A 165 13.35 -6.30 4.83
CA ASP A 165 12.56 -6.88 5.91
C ASP A 165 12.74 -6.04 7.19
N ALA A 166 11.94 -6.30 8.24
CA ALA A 166 11.99 -5.47 9.44
C ALA A 166 13.31 -5.65 10.23
N ASN A 167 13.95 -6.82 10.12
CA ASN A 167 15.25 -7.12 10.74
C ASN A 167 16.42 -6.37 10.09
N SER A 168 16.30 -5.94 8.83
CA SER A 168 17.35 -5.16 8.16
C SER A 168 17.32 -3.66 8.49
N ILE A 169 16.22 -3.17 9.07
CA ILE A 169 16.02 -1.74 9.37
C ILE A 169 17.10 -1.16 10.29
N PRO A 170 17.50 -1.78 11.42
CA PRO A 170 18.57 -1.24 12.26
C PRO A 170 19.90 -1.08 11.52
N THR A 171 20.23 -2.04 10.65
CA THR A 171 21.44 -1.99 9.82
C THR A 171 21.38 -0.85 8.81
N LEU A 172 20.25 -0.70 8.11
CA LEU A 172 20.03 0.39 7.15
C LEU A 172 20.03 1.76 7.82
N LEU A 173 19.46 1.86 9.02
CA LEU A 173 19.45 3.10 9.80
C LEU A 173 20.87 3.47 10.27
N THR A 174 21.65 2.48 10.73
CA THR A 174 23.06 2.70 11.10
C THR A 174 23.86 3.24 9.91
N TRP A 175 23.75 2.58 8.75
CA TRP A 175 24.39 3.07 7.53
C TRP A 175 23.95 4.50 7.17
N PHE A 176 22.65 4.78 7.25
CA PHE A 176 22.10 6.12 6.99
C PHE A 176 22.75 7.17 7.89
N THR A 177 22.85 6.91 9.20
CA THR A 177 23.45 7.86 10.16
C THR A 177 24.94 8.07 9.95
N GLU A 178 25.67 7.10 9.38
CA GLU A 178 27.10 7.20 9.06
C GLU A 178 27.38 7.92 7.73
N ASN A 179 26.38 8.04 6.85
CA ASN A 179 26.54 8.53 5.47
C ASN A 179 25.70 9.78 5.18
N LEU A 180 25.46 10.63 6.19
CA LEU A 180 24.63 11.82 6.04
C LEU A 180 25.28 12.85 5.10
N GLN A 181 24.54 13.24 4.06
CA GLN A 181 24.85 14.36 3.16
C GLN A 181 23.61 15.25 3.03
N PRO A 182 23.38 16.17 3.98
CA PRO A 182 22.14 16.96 4.04
C PRO A 182 21.82 17.69 2.75
N VAL A 183 20.55 17.63 2.34
CA VAL A 183 20.01 18.33 1.17
C VAL A 183 19.01 19.40 1.61
N PRO A 184 18.69 20.42 0.79
CA PRO A 184 17.62 21.35 1.11
C PRO A 184 16.30 20.59 1.33
N ARG A 185 15.69 20.74 2.51
CA ARG A 185 14.45 20.05 2.92
C ARG A 185 13.29 20.99 3.14
N ARG A 186 13.55 22.22 3.58
CA ARG A 186 12.52 23.26 3.75
C ARG A 186 13.06 24.62 3.35
N ALA A 187 12.38 25.29 2.44
CA ALA A 187 12.64 26.69 2.13
C ALA A 187 11.78 27.59 3.04
N ARG A 188 12.35 28.72 3.49
CA ARG A 188 11.58 29.84 4.02
C ARG A 188 11.33 30.81 2.88
N LEU A 189 10.06 30.93 2.51
CA LEU A 189 9.61 31.90 1.52
C LEU A 189 9.25 33.20 2.23
N ILE A 190 9.71 34.34 1.69
CA ILE A 190 9.31 35.67 2.15
C ILE A 190 8.64 36.37 0.98
N HIS A 191 7.47 36.96 1.24
CA HIS A 191 6.73 37.70 0.23
C HIS A 191 7.49 38.99 -0.13
N TYR A 192 7.51 39.34 -1.41
CA TYR A 192 8.23 40.53 -1.86
C TYR A 192 7.73 41.85 -1.26
N SER A 193 6.50 41.89 -0.73
CA SER A 193 5.98 43.04 0.01
C SER A 193 6.74 43.39 1.30
N GLN A 194 7.56 42.46 1.82
CA GLN A 194 8.47 42.73 2.93
C GLN A 194 9.69 43.56 2.51
N ILE A 195 9.99 43.59 1.21
CA ILE A 195 11.04 44.45 0.62
C ILE A 195 10.41 45.75 0.08
N ASP A 196 9.26 45.65 -0.58
CA ASP A 196 8.54 46.80 -1.14
C ASP A 196 7.02 46.64 -0.99
N ASN A 197 6.42 47.45 -0.12
CA ASN A 197 5.00 47.36 0.23
C ASN A 197 4.03 47.67 -0.93
N ARG A 198 4.51 48.15 -2.08
CA ARG A 198 3.70 48.40 -3.28
C ARG A 198 3.34 47.11 -4.00
N ILE A 199 4.06 46.02 -3.77
CA ILE A 199 3.76 44.71 -4.36
C ILE A 199 2.54 44.12 -3.65
N PRO A 200 1.43 43.86 -4.37
CA PRO A 200 0.23 43.30 -3.78
C PRO A 200 0.51 41.94 -3.15
N ASN A 201 0.16 41.78 -1.87
CA ASN A 201 0.28 40.52 -1.12
C ASN A 201 -0.99 39.67 -1.14
N THR A 202 -1.94 40.01 -2.02
CA THR A 202 -3.18 39.29 -2.22
C THR A 202 -3.26 38.78 -3.66
N LEU A 203 -3.76 37.56 -3.81
CA LEU A 203 -4.17 37.00 -5.09
C LEU A 203 -5.71 36.96 -5.13
N PRO A 204 -6.34 37.30 -6.27
CA PRO A 204 -7.78 37.21 -6.45
C PRO A 204 -8.21 35.75 -6.66
N LEU A 205 -7.86 34.89 -5.71
CA LEU A 205 -8.13 33.45 -5.74
C LEU A 205 -9.22 33.11 -4.73
N ASN A 206 -10.17 32.28 -5.16
CA ASN A 206 -11.11 31.67 -4.25
C ASN A 206 -10.37 30.64 -3.37
N PRO A 207 -10.34 30.80 -2.03
CA PRO A 207 -9.63 29.89 -1.14
C PRO A 207 -10.11 28.44 -1.21
N ASP A 208 -11.42 28.23 -1.40
CA ASP A 208 -12.00 26.89 -1.50
C ASP A 208 -11.58 26.21 -2.80
N ASN A 209 -11.51 26.97 -3.90
CA ASN A 209 -11.04 26.42 -5.16
C ASN A 209 -9.54 26.11 -5.12
N PHE A 210 -8.74 26.96 -4.47
CA PHE A 210 -7.33 26.68 -4.22
C PHE A 210 -7.15 25.38 -3.41
N ALA A 211 -7.92 25.19 -2.34
CA ALA A 211 -7.91 23.96 -1.55
C ALA A 211 -8.35 22.73 -2.36
N LYS A 212 -9.30 22.91 -3.29
CA LYS A 212 -9.77 21.85 -4.19
C LYS A 212 -8.71 21.43 -5.20
N VAL A 213 -8.10 22.37 -5.91
CA VAL A 213 -6.99 22.08 -6.85
C VAL A 213 -5.85 21.37 -6.12
N LYS A 214 -5.53 21.80 -4.90
CA LYS A 214 -4.58 21.09 -4.03
C LYS A 214 -5.01 19.66 -3.72
N THR A 215 -6.30 19.42 -3.52
CA THR A 215 -6.84 18.08 -3.25
C THR A 215 -6.69 17.15 -4.45
N ILE A 216 -6.77 17.66 -5.67
CA ILE A 216 -6.61 16.86 -6.90
C ILE A 216 -5.20 16.24 -6.97
N ALA A 217 -4.15 16.98 -6.61
CA ALA A 217 -2.79 16.42 -6.54
C ALA A 217 -2.72 15.21 -5.59
N PHE A 218 -3.37 15.29 -4.43
CA PHE A 218 -3.40 14.18 -3.47
C PHE A 218 -4.10 12.96 -4.03
N GLN A 219 -5.25 13.18 -4.68
CA GLN A 219 -6.04 12.11 -5.29
C GLN A 219 -5.26 11.44 -6.44
N LEU A 220 -4.49 12.20 -7.21
CA LEU A 220 -3.65 11.66 -8.28
C LEU A 220 -2.50 10.80 -7.74
N GLN A 221 -1.85 11.23 -6.65
CA GLN A 221 -0.82 10.39 -6.01
C GLN A 221 -1.41 9.12 -5.40
N GLU A 222 -2.58 9.22 -4.76
CA GLU A 222 -3.30 8.05 -4.24
C GLU A 222 -3.57 7.05 -5.35
N LEU A 223 -4.08 7.53 -6.49
CA LEU A 223 -4.32 6.72 -7.68
C LEU A 223 -3.03 6.06 -8.20
N GLU A 224 -1.91 6.80 -8.26
CA GLU A 224 -0.61 6.25 -8.67
C GLU A 224 -0.11 5.16 -7.73
N SER A 225 -0.25 5.37 -6.43
CA SER A 225 0.17 4.42 -5.39
C SER A 225 -0.69 3.14 -5.48
N LEU A 226 -2.00 3.30 -5.64
CA LEU A 226 -2.94 2.18 -5.79
C LEU A 226 -2.63 1.36 -7.05
N THR A 227 -2.48 2.03 -8.20
CA THR A 227 -2.20 1.36 -9.49
C THR A 227 -0.86 0.64 -9.49
N SER A 228 0.14 1.15 -8.77
CA SER A 228 1.44 0.48 -8.57
C SER A 228 1.37 -0.72 -7.63
N ALA A 229 0.39 -0.75 -6.72
CA ALA A 229 0.21 -1.80 -5.74
C ALA A 229 -0.55 -3.03 -6.26
N ILE A 230 -1.26 -2.91 -7.39
CA ILE A 230 -2.03 -4.00 -8.00
C ILE A 230 -1.31 -4.58 -9.24
N PRO A 231 -1.63 -5.82 -9.65
CA PRO A 231 -1.06 -6.41 -10.87
C PRO A 231 -1.29 -5.53 -12.10
N GLY A 232 -0.27 -5.37 -12.95
CA GLY A 232 -0.36 -4.57 -14.18
C GLY A 232 -1.44 -5.03 -15.18
N TYR A 233 -2.00 -6.24 -14.98
CA TYR A 233 -3.24 -6.67 -15.63
C TYR A 233 -4.36 -5.62 -15.53
N TYR A 234 -4.54 -5.02 -14.35
CA TYR A 234 -5.58 -4.04 -14.08
C TYR A 234 -5.42 -2.74 -14.86
N SER A 235 -4.17 -2.31 -15.09
CA SER A 235 -3.85 -1.13 -15.90
C SER A 235 -4.35 -1.26 -17.34
N THR A 236 -4.46 -2.49 -17.85
CA THR A 236 -4.96 -2.77 -19.21
C THR A 236 -6.47 -3.00 -19.30
N GLN A 237 -7.18 -2.98 -18.17
CA GLN A 237 -8.62 -3.25 -18.18
C GLN A 237 -9.40 -2.07 -18.76
N PRO A 238 -10.52 -2.36 -19.47
CA PRO A 238 -11.39 -1.32 -19.97
C PRO A 238 -11.91 -0.41 -18.87
N TYR A 239 -11.79 0.89 -19.07
CA TYR A 239 -12.39 1.91 -18.22
C TYR A 239 -12.78 3.11 -19.09
N SER A 240 -13.92 3.72 -18.78
CA SER A 240 -14.40 4.91 -19.49
C SER A 240 -14.77 5.99 -18.50
N LEU A 241 -14.25 7.18 -18.74
CA LEU A 241 -14.63 8.37 -17.99
C LEU A 241 -16.11 8.70 -18.19
N THR A 242 -16.66 9.40 -17.20
CA THR A 242 -17.95 10.08 -17.35
C THR A 242 -17.70 11.59 -17.32
N PRO A 243 -18.00 12.34 -18.40
CA PRO A 243 -18.36 11.86 -19.74
C PRO A 243 -17.18 11.15 -20.46
N PRO A 244 -17.44 10.27 -21.46
CA PRO A 244 -16.40 9.56 -22.18
C PRO A 244 -15.48 10.48 -22.98
N VAL A 245 -14.18 10.14 -23.03
CA VAL A 245 -13.16 10.85 -23.82
C VAL A 245 -12.64 9.92 -24.90
N GLN A 246 -12.68 10.35 -26.16
CA GLN A 246 -12.24 9.53 -27.29
C GLN A 246 -10.75 9.15 -27.16
N GLY A 247 -10.45 7.86 -27.33
CA GLY A 247 -9.08 7.34 -27.26
C GLY A 247 -8.61 6.98 -25.84
N ILE A 248 -9.43 7.25 -24.81
CA ILE A 248 -9.15 6.89 -23.42
C ILE A 248 -10.04 5.71 -23.05
N ASN A 249 -9.49 4.49 -23.11
CA ASN A 249 -10.30 3.26 -23.00
C ASN A 249 -9.81 2.30 -21.92
N THR A 250 -8.63 2.54 -21.32
CA THR A 250 -8.08 1.70 -20.25
C THR A 250 -7.86 2.48 -18.96
N VAL A 251 -7.65 1.76 -17.87
CA VAL A 251 -7.24 2.33 -16.58
C VAL A 251 -5.95 3.16 -16.73
N ALA A 252 -4.94 2.62 -17.43
CA ALA A 252 -3.67 3.31 -17.66
C ALA A 252 -3.86 4.61 -18.48
N ASP A 253 -4.61 4.54 -19.59
CA ASP A 253 -4.89 5.72 -20.42
C ASP A 253 -5.61 6.80 -19.59
N THR A 254 -6.56 6.38 -18.76
CA THR A 254 -7.36 7.28 -17.92
C THR A 254 -6.50 7.96 -16.86
N GLN A 255 -5.68 7.20 -16.13
CA GLN A 255 -4.76 7.76 -15.14
C GLN A 255 -3.81 8.77 -15.78
N GLN A 256 -3.22 8.44 -16.94
CA GLN A 256 -2.32 9.33 -17.65
C GLN A 256 -3.05 10.59 -18.13
N TYR A 257 -4.26 10.45 -18.67
CA TYR A 257 -5.09 11.57 -19.09
C TYR A 257 -5.38 12.53 -17.93
N LEU A 258 -5.85 12.02 -16.79
CA LEU A 258 -6.17 12.85 -15.62
C LEU A 258 -4.94 13.56 -15.06
N THR A 259 -3.80 12.87 -15.01
CA THR A 259 -2.51 13.43 -14.59
C THR A 259 -2.06 14.57 -15.53
N ASN A 260 -2.23 14.39 -16.84
CA ASN A 260 -1.92 15.41 -17.84
C ASN A 260 -2.88 16.60 -17.75
N GLN A 261 -4.19 16.37 -17.55
CA GLN A 261 -5.17 17.45 -17.36
C GLN A 261 -4.82 18.31 -16.16
N TYR A 262 -4.44 17.70 -15.03
CA TYR A 262 -3.99 18.45 -13.86
C TYR A 262 -2.71 19.22 -14.16
N SER A 263 -1.66 18.54 -14.63
CA SER A 263 -0.32 19.14 -14.81
C SER A 263 -0.32 20.29 -15.81
N ALA A 264 -1.07 20.16 -16.92
CA ALA A 264 -1.14 21.18 -17.96
C ALA A 264 -2.04 22.37 -17.59
N ARG A 265 -3.03 22.18 -16.71
CA ARG A 265 -4.07 23.19 -16.42
C ARG A 265 -4.04 23.70 -15.00
N ILE A 266 -3.09 23.29 -14.17
CA ILE A 266 -3.04 23.64 -12.74
C ILE A 266 -3.18 25.16 -12.50
N GLY A 267 -2.58 26.00 -13.35
CA GLY A 267 -2.69 27.46 -13.26
C GLY A 267 -4.08 28.00 -13.61
N THR A 268 -4.81 27.39 -14.55
CA THR A 268 -6.17 27.83 -14.93
C THR A 268 -7.25 27.21 -14.05
N LEU A 269 -7.03 25.99 -13.55
CA LEU A 269 -7.94 25.29 -12.63
C LEU A 269 -8.19 26.09 -11.35
N LEU A 270 -7.23 26.90 -10.92
CA LEU A 270 -7.37 27.84 -9.80
C LEU A 270 -8.50 28.87 -9.98
N TYR A 271 -8.92 29.12 -11.21
CA TYR A 271 -9.99 30.05 -11.57
C TYR A 271 -11.23 29.36 -12.18
N GLU A 272 -11.20 28.03 -12.36
CA GLU A 272 -12.26 27.23 -13.00
C GLU A 272 -12.84 26.19 -12.01
N PRO A 273 -13.74 26.60 -11.09
CA PRO A 273 -14.20 25.73 -10.00
C PRO A 273 -14.96 24.48 -10.47
N ASP A 274 -15.72 24.58 -11.56
CA ASP A 274 -16.45 23.44 -12.13
C ASP A 274 -15.49 22.43 -12.76
N ALA A 275 -14.47 22.90 -13.48
CA ALA A 275 -13.44 22.05 -14.07
C ALA A 275 -12.60 21.34 -12.99
N ALA A 276 -12.22 22.06 -11.93
CA ALA A 276 -11.54 21.47 -10.78
C ALA A 276 -12.41 20.41 -10.08
N SER A 277 -13.71 20.66 -9.95
CA SER A 277 -14.65 19.70 -9.35
C SER A 277 -14.80 18.44 -10.19
N GLN A 278 -14.96 18.60 -11.51
CA GLN A 278 -15.07 17.49 -12.45
C GLN A 278 -13.80 16.62 -12.43
N LEU A 279 -12.62 17.24 -12.49
CA LEU A 279 -11.35 16.51 -12.45
C LEU A 279 -11.18 15.76 -11.12
N SER A 280 -11.49 16.39 -9.99
CA SER A 280 -11.45 15.74 -8.67
C SER A 280 -12.40 14.53 -8.59
N GLN A 281 -13.61 14.68 -9.13
CA GLN A 281 -14.59 13.60 -9.17
C GLN A 281 -14.08 12.42 -10.02
N GLN A 282 -13.56 12.69 -11.21
CA GLN A 282 -13.05 11.65 -12.12
C GLN A 282 -11.88 10.87 -11.51
N VAL A 283 -10.94 11.54 -10.84
CA VAL A 283 -9.83 10.86 -10.13
C VAL A 283 -10.39 10.00 -8.99
N SER A 284 -11.35 10.51 -8.22
CA SER A 284 -11.96 9.78 -7.09
C SER A 284 -12.75 8.55 -7.56
N GLU A 285 -13.46 8.65 -8.67
CA GLU A 285 -14.24 7.55 -9.25
C GLU A 285 -13.34 6.43 -9.76
N LEU A 286 -12.27 6.76 -10.48
CA LEU A 286 -11.29 5.77 -10.91
C LEU A 286 -10.62 5.11 -9.69
N THR A 287 -10.18 5.90 -8.71
CA THR A 287 -9.56 5.39 -7.48
C THR A 287 -10.49 4.40 -6.77
N ARG A 288 -11.76 4.79 -6.56
CA ARG A 288 -12.77 3.92 -5.93
C ARG A 288 -13.00 2.63 -6.73
N SER A 289 -13.01 2.71 -8.05
CA SER A 289 -13.24 1.53 -8.90
C SER A 289 -12.12 0.47 -8.80
N LEU A 290 -10.91 0.87 -8.39
CA LEU A 290 -9.76 -0.02 -8.26
C LEU A 290 -9.56 -0.57 -6.84
N GLN A 291 -10.25 -0.04 -5.84
CA GLN A 291 -10.17 -0.52 -4.45
C GLN A 291 -10.51 -2.02 -4.30
N PRO A 292 -11.58 -2.55 -4.95
CA PRO A 292 -11.86 -4.00 -4.90
C PRO A 292 -10.71 -4.85 -5.46
N SER A 293 -10.02 -4.37 -6.50
CA SER A 293 -8.86 -5.05 -7.10
C SER A 293 -7.67 -5.11 -6.14
N LEU A 294 -7.42 -4.03 -5.40
CA LEU A 294 -6.39 -4.00 -4.35
C LEU A 294 -6.72 -4.95 -3.20
N ALA A 295 -7.98 -4.98 -2.76
CA ALA A 295 -8.42 -5.87 -1.70
C ALA A 295 -8.27 -7.35 -2.10
N LEU A 296 -8.69 -7.70 -3.32
CA LEU A 296 -8.54 -9.05 -3.87
C LEU A 296 -7.07 -9.46 -4.07
N PHE A 297 -6.21 -8.54 -4.53
CA PHE A 297 -4.78 -8.82 -4.66
C PHE A 297 -4.09 -8.99 -3.31
N SER A 298 -4.42 -8.15 -2.33
CA SER A 298 -3.91 -8.27 -0.95
C SER A 298 -4.32 -9.60 -0.33
N PHE A 299 -5.58 -10.01 -0.54
CA PHE A 299 -6.06 -11.32 -0.13
C PHE A 299 -5.27 -12.47 -0.79
N TYR A 300 -5.03 -12.41 -2.09
CA TYR A 300 -4.19 -13.41 -2.77
C TYR A 300 -2.75 -13.46 -2.22
N GLN A 301 -2.14 -12.30 -1.94
CA GLN A 301 -0.80 -12.25 -1.36
C GLN A 301 -0.76 -12.88 0.04
N SER A 302 -1.79 -12.65 0.86
CA SER A 302 -1.91 -13.29 2.18
C SER A 302 -1.93 -14.82 2.08
N LEU A 303 -2.51 -15.38 1.00
CA LEU A 303 -2.54 -16.84 0.80
C LEU A 303 -1.20 -17.41 0.32
N THR A 304 -0.43 -16.67 -0.48
CA THR A 304 0.70 -17.22 -1.25
C THR A 304 2.07 -16.84 -0.73
N LEU A 305 2.21 -15.66 -0.13
CA LEU A 305 3.48 -15.18 0.39
C LEU A 305 3.61 -15.42 1.90
N SER A 306 2.51 -15.62 2.60
CA SER A 306 2.47 -15.94 4.03
C SER A 306 1.23 -16.78 4.36
N PRO A 307 1.16 -18.00 3.80
CA PRO A 307 0.02 -18.86 4.05
C PRO A 307 -0.20 -19.02 5.57
N PRO A 308 -1.47 -19.03 6.03
CA PRO A 308 -1.82 -19.35 7.40
C PRO A 308 -1.10 -20.61 7.88
N ASN A 309 -0.73 -20.67 9.15
CA ASN A 309 0.03 -21.80 9.67
C ASN A 309 -0.77 -23.10 9.52
N GLU A 310 -0.16 -24.10 8.88
CA GLU A 310 -0.79 -25.39 8.62
C GLU A 310 -0.13 -26.47 9.48
N LEU A 311 -0.93 -27.14 10.30
CA LEU A 311 -0.45 -28.33 11.01
C LEU A 311 -0.14 -29.44 10.01
N ALA A 312 1.01 -30.09 10.19
CA ALA A 312 1.45 -31.16 9.30
C ALA A 312 0.81 -32.52 9.62
N SER A 313 0.28 -32.70 10.83
CA SER A 313 -0.35 -33.93 11.28
C SER A 313 -1.24 -33.72 12.50
N GLY A 314 -2.09 -34.70 12.79
CA GLY A 314 -2.92 -34.72 14.00
C GLY A 314 -3.77 -35.98 14.13
N VAL A 315 -4.48 -36.08 15.25
CA VAL A 315 -5.44 -37.18 15.53
C VAL A 315 -6.88 -36.69 15.70
N TYR A 316 -7.07 -35.36 15.78
CA TYR A 316 -8.36 -34.71 15.97
C TYR A 316 -8.76 -33.89 14.75
N SER A 317 -10.05 -33.54 14.70
CA SER A 317 -10.57 -32.58 13.74
C SER A 317 -9.81 -31.26 13.83
N THR A 318 -9.33 -30.78 12.70
CA THR A 318 -8.43 -29.62 12.61
C THR A 318 -8.77 -28.82 11.37
N SER A 319 -8.62 -27.50 11.42
CA SER A 319 -8.68 -26.66 10.22
C SER A 319 -7.56 -25.65 10.18
N ALA A 320 -7.21 -25.24 8.97
CA ALA A 320 -6.36 -24.09 8.73
C ALA A 320 -6.92 -23.25 7.57
N GLY A 321 -6.52 -21.98 7.53
CA GLY A 321 -6.86 -21.06 6.45
C GLY A 321 -8.27 -20.47 6.50
N ILE A 322 -8.67 -19.93 5.37
CA ILE A 322 -9.84 -19.06 5.20
C ILE A 322 -10.98 -19.85 4.56
N LYS A 323 -12.12 -19.89 5.25
CA LYS A 323 -13.34 -20.60 4.81
C LYS A 323 -14.40 -19.67 4.22
N SER A 324 -14.32 -18.38 4.53
CA SER A 324 -15.23 -17.34 4.05
C SER A 324 -14.49 -16.01 3.92
N THR A 325 -14.98 -15.12 3.06
CA THR A 325 -14.40 -13.78 2.86
C THR A 325 -15.49 -12.72 2.83
N GLU A 326 -15.15 -11.52 3.30
CA GLU A 326 -16.01 -10.34 3.23
C GLU A 326 -15.81 -9.54 1.93
N LEU A 327 -14.86 -9.98 1.08
CA LEU A 327 -14.59 -9.33 -0.20
C LEU A 327 -15.83 -9.32 -1.09
N THR A 328 -16.16 -8.13 -1.60
CA THR A 328 -17.31 -7.94 -2.49
C THR A 328 -17.15 -8.78 -3.76
N ASN A 329 -18.20 -9.50 -4.15
CA ASN A 329 -18.25 -10.38 -5.32
C ASN A 329 -17.24 -11.55 -5.33
N VAL A 330 -16.69 -11.92 -4.18
CA VAL A 330 -15.81 -13.08 -4.04
C VAL A 330 -16.47 -14.08 -3.10
N SER A 331 -16.72 -15.29 -3.59
CA SER A 331 -17.30 -16.38 -2.78
C SER A 331 -16.36 -17.58 -2.79
N ILE A 332 -15.84 -17.92 -1.61
CA ILE A 332 -15.08 -19.14 -1.40
C ILE A 332 -16.01 -20.33 -1.59
N GLN A 333 -15.56 -21.29 -2.40
CA GLN A 333 -16.24 -22.55 -2.64
C GLN A 333 -15.73 -23.60 -1.67
N GLU A 334 -16.54 -24.62 -1.42
CA GLU A 334 -16.18 -25.79 -0.62
C GLU A 334 -16.41 -27.04 -1.45
N ASP A 335 -15.46 -27.96 -1.41
CA ASP A 335 -15.65 -29.32 -1.87
C ASP A 335 -15.12 -30.30 -0.82
N SER A 336 -15.70 -31.50 -0.75
CA SER A 336 -15.46 -32.44 0.33
C SER A 336 -15.37 -33.89 -0.14
N GLN A 337 -14.45 -34.63 0.48
CA GLN A 337 -14.33 -36.08 0.33
C GLN A 337 -14.58 -36.77 1.66
N HIS A 338 -15.07 -38.00 1.59
CA HIS A 338 -15.34 -38.84 2.74
C HIS A 338 -14.74 -40.23 2.55
N TYR A 339 -14.08 -40.74 3.58
CA TYR A 339 -13.57 -42.10 3.65
C TYR A 339 -13.99 -42.73 4.97
N SER A 340 -14.59 -43.91 4.89
CA SER A 340 -14.90 -44.73 6.06
C SER A 340 -14.56 -46.18 5.75
N ALA A 341 -13.98 -46.86 6.72
CA ALA A 341 -13.64 -48.27 6.64
C ALA A 341 -14.03 -48.97 7.94
N ASP A 342 -14.60 -50.17 7.81
CA ASP A 342 -14.93 -51.02 8.94
C ASP A 342 -13.67 -51.66 9.56
N TRP A 343 -13.86 -52.30 10.71
CA TRP A 343 -12.80 -53.03 11.41
C TRP A 343 -12.17 -54.11 10.52
N THR A 344 -10.84 -54.15 10.51
CA THR A 344 -10.02 -55.19 9.87
C THR A 344 -8.71 -55.33 10.63
N ILE A 345 -8.10 -56.52 10.54
CA ILE A 345 -6.76 -56.75 11.07
C ILE A 345 -5.75 -55.97 10.22
N GLY A 346 -4.99 -55.07 10.84
CA GLY A 346 -4.05 -54.17 10.18
C GLY A 346 -4.48 -52.71 10.23
N HIS A 347 -3.83 -51.88 9.41
CA HIS A 347 -4.19 -50.47 9.23
C HIS A 347 -5.08 -50.31 8.00
N GLN A 348 -6.04 -49.40 8.07
CA GLN A 348 -6.79 -48.89 6.93
C GLN A 348 -6.26 -47.50 6.60
N SER A 349 -5.96 -47.23 5.34
CA SER A 349 -5.35 -45.97 4.93
C SER A 349 -6.00 -45.40 3.69
N HIS A 350 -6.06 -44.08 3.60
CA HIS A 350 -6.57 -43.37 2.43
C HIS A 350 -5.82 -42.06 2.21
N THR A 351 -5.70 -41.63 0.96
CA THR A 351 -5.13 -40.32 0.61
C THR A 351 -6.17 -39.48 -0.10
N PHE A 352 -6.68 -38.46 0.59
CA PHE A 352 -7.45 -37.40 -0.04
C PHE A 352 -6.52 -36.51 -0.87
N SER A 353 -6.91 -36.13 -2.07
CA SER A 353 -6.11 -35.26 -2.97
C SER A 353 -6.98 -34.17 -3.59
N PHE A 354 -6.44 -32.97 -3.73
CA PHE A 354 -7.05 -31.81 -4.38
C PHE A 354 -6.14 -31.29 -5.52
N PRO A 355 -6.64 -30.75 -6.65
CA PRO A 355 -8.05 -30.67 -7.03
C PRO A 355 -8.64 -32.07 -7.16
N PHE A 356 -9.91 -32.20 -6.82
CA PHE A 356 -10.61 -33.49 -6.87
C PHE A 356 -10.79 -33.96 -8.32
N ASP A 357 -10.89 -33.03 -9.26
CA ASP A 357 -10.85 -33.26 -10.71
C ASP A 357 -9.86 -32.28 -11.40
N PRO A 358 -8.80 -32.78 -12.06
CA PRO A 358 -7.88 -31.96 -12.86
C PRO A 358 -8.56 -31.19 -14.02
N SER A 359 -9.76 -31.56 -14.42
CA SER A 359 -10.50 -30.98 -15.55
C SER A 359 -11.15 -29.62 -15.24
N GLU A 360 -11.34 -29.28 -13.96
CA GLU A 360 -12.13 -28.11 -13.55
C GLU A 360 -11.43 -26.76 -13.71
N GLY A 361 -10.19 -26.75 -14.22
CA GLY A 361 -9.38 -25.53 -14.32
C GLY A 361 -8.94 -25.09 -12.93
N GLY A 362 -7.62 -25.00 -12.71
CA GLY A 362 -7.04 -24.91 -11.38
C GLY A 362 -7.74 -23.94 -10.40
N ALA A 363 -7.72 -24.28 -9.12
CA ALA A 363 -8.21 -23.44 -8.03
C ALA A 363 -7.04 -22.95 -7.17
N ILE A 364 -7.25 -21.96 -6.32
CA ILE A 364 -6.32 -21.62 -5.23
C ILE A 364 -6.98 -22.02 -3.92
N ILE A 365 -6.33 -22.91 -3.18
CA ILE A 365 -6.80 -23.36 -1.86
C ILE A 365 -6.68 -22.17 -0.89
N THR A 366 -7.79 -21.81 -0.25
CA THR A 366 -7.85 -20.74 0.75
C THR A 366 -7.81 -21.31 2.16
N GLY A 367 -8.30 -22.55 2.35
CA GLY A 367 -8.30 -23.23 3.64
C GLY A 367 -8.74 -24.68 3.52
N TRP A 368 -8.73 -25.39 4.65
CA TRP A 368 -9.19 -26.78 4.74
C TRP A 368 -9.69 -27.10 6.15
N TYR A 369 -10.47 -28.17 6.24
CA TYR A 369 -10.92 -28.78 7.49
C TYR A 369 -10.91 -30.30 7.35
N ILE A 370 -10.07 -30.97 8.14
CA ILE A 370 -10.07 -32.43 8.28
C ILE A 370 -10.93 -32.77 9.50
N GLN A 371 -11.94 -33.61 9.30
CA GLN A 371 -12.88 -34.04 10.32
C GLN A 371 -12.60 -35.49 10.73
N ASN A 372 -12.38 -35.71 12.02
CA ASN A 372 -12.42 -37.02 12.65
C ASN A 372 -13.89 -37.38 12.93
N GLY A 373 -14.49 -38.27 12.14
CA GLY A 373 -15.91 -38.61 12.25
C GLY A 373 -16.31 -39.32 13.55
N TRP A 374 -15.34 -39.90 14.26
CA TRP A 374 -15.59 -40.58 15.55
C TRP A 374 -15.29 -39.67 16.75
N ASN A 375 -14.76 -38.47 16.53
CA ASN A 375 -14.31 -37.54 17.57
C ASN A 375 -13.48 -38.23 18.67
N SER A 376 -12.65 -39.20 18.30
CA SER A 376 -11.83 -39.96 19.25
C SER A 376 -10.48 -40.29 18.65
N GLU A 377 -9.46 -40.43 19.50
CA GLU A 377 -8.12 -40.86 19.09
C GLU A 377 -8.12 -42.28 18.50
N THR A 378 -9.19 -43.06 18.73
CA THR A 378 -9.31 -44.43 18.20
C THR A 378 -9.48 -44.47 16.68
N ASN A 379 -9.83 -43.35 16.06
CA ASN A 379 -10.00 -43.19 14.61
C ASN A 379 -8.68 -43.28 13.81
N GLY A 380 -7.54 -43.06 14.47
CA GLY A 380 -6.21 -43.00 13.86
C GLY A 380 -5.65 -41.58 13.69
N ASP A 381 -4.68 -41.41 12.79
CA ASP A 381 -4.00 -40.13 12.52
C ASP A 381 -4.15 -39.67 11.08
N TRP A 382 -3.95 -38.37 10.89
CA TRP A 382 -3.84 -37.73 9.59
C TRP A 382 -2.50 -37.02 9.46
N LYS A 383 -2.01 -36.92 8.23
CA LYS A 383 -0.79 -36.21 7.83
C LYS A 383 -1.00 -35.47 6.52
N SER A 384 -0.66 -34.19 6.45
CA SER A 384 -0.65 -33.44 5.19
C SER A 384 0.68 -33.63 4.46
N ASN A 385 0.64 -33.67 3.12
CA ASN A 385 1.85 -33.74 2.30
C ASN A 385 2.43 -32.34 2.03
N GLY A 386 2.63 -31.58 3.13
CA GLY A 386 3.05 -30.18 3.12
C GLY A 386 1.90 -29.17 3.09
N ALA A 387 2.26 -27.90 3.21
CA ALA A 387 1.31 -26.77 3.16
C ALA A 387 0.49 -26.78 1.86
N MET A 388 -0.81 -26.52 1.94
CA MET A 388 -1.74 -26.52 0.83
C MET A 388 -2.31 -25.13 0.52
N ILE A 389 -2.39 -24.24 1.51
CA ILE A 389 -2.98 -22.91 1.32
C ILE A 389 -2.11 -22.10 0.34
N GLY A 390 -2.77 -21.37 -0.56
CA GLY A 390 -2.14 -20.64 -1.65
C GLY A 390 -1.69 -21.52 -2.83
N LYS A 391 -1.78 -22.84 -2.71
CA LYS A 391 -1.44 -23.78 -3.79
C LYS A 391 -2.68 -24.18 -4.59
N THR A 392 -2.41 -24.79 -5.73
CA THR A 392 -3.45 -25.32 -6.62
C THR A 392 -3.84 -26.76 -6.33
N SER A 393 -3.03 -27.45 -5.52
CA SER A 393 -3.20 -28.85 -5.20
C SER A 393 -2.60 -29.17 -3.83
N GLY A 394 -3.01 -30.30 -3.27
CA GLY A 394 -2.46 -30.84 -2.05
C GLY A 394 -3.10 -32.17 -1.68
N SER A 395 -2.61 -32.81 -0.62
CA SER A 395 -3.14 -34.09 -0.18
C SER A 395 -3.04 -34.31 1.32
N PHE A 396 -3.98 -35.08 1.85
CA PHE A 396 -4.02 -35.58 3.22
C PHE A 396 -4.00 -37.10 3.20
N TYR A 397 -3.04 -37.68 3.88
CA TYR A 397 -3.01 -39.09 4.22
C TYR A 397 -3.74 -39.30 5.56
N VAL A 398 -4.59 -40.30 5.63
CA VAL A 398 -5.20 -40.77 6.88
C VAL A 398 -4.92 -42.25 7.06
N GLU A 399 -4.71 -42.66 8.30
CA GLU A 399 -4.45 -44.05 8.67
C GLU A 399 -5.18 -44.37 9.98
N SER A 400 -5.91 -45.48 10.01
CA SER A 400 -6.55 -45.98 11.23
C SER A 400 -5.52 -46.49 12.24
N ASN A 401 -5.89 -46.56 13.51
CA ASN A 401 -5.11 -47.35 14.47
C ASN A 401 -5.11 -48.83 14.07
N TYR A 402 -4.05 -49.55 14.47
CA TYR A 402 -3.97 -50.98 14.21
C TYR A 402 -5.19 -51.73 14.74
N ASP A 403 -5.76 -52.61 13.91
CA ASP A 403 -6.91 -53.44 14.25
C ASP A 403 -8.18 -52.63 14.55
N ARG A 404 -8.39 -51.53 13.80
CA ARG A 404 -9.55 -50.62 13.90
C ARG A 404 -10.01 -50.15 12.51
N GLY A 405 -11.31 -49.83 12.42
CA GLY A 405 -11.84 -49.02 11.31
C GLY A 405 -11.49 -47.54 11.47
N CYS A 406 -11.93 -46.72 10.52
CA CYS A 406 -11.82 -45.26 10.63
C CYS A 406 -12.92 -44.55 9.84
N ASN A 407 -13.10 -43.26 10.13
CA ASN A 407 -14.03 -42.37 9.45
C ASN A 407 -13.43 -40.95 9.41
N TRP A 408 -13.08 -40.50 8.21
CA TRP A 408 -12.47 -39.21 7.96
C TRP A 408 -13.20 -38.47 6.84
N SER A 409 -13.36 -37.16 6.99
CA SER A 409 -13.80 -36.28 5.90
C SER A 409 -12.81 -35.15 5.73
N LEU A 410 -12.44 -34.85 4.48
CA LEU A 410 -11.66 -33.65 4.15
C LEU A 410 -12.56 -32.66 3.44
N HIS A 411 -12.64 -31.44 3.97
CA HIS A 411 -13.27 -30.29 3.35
C HIS A 411 -12.17 -29.33 2.89
N VAL A 412 -12.19 -28.94 1.61
CA VAL A 412 -11.24 -27.99 1.03
C VAL A 412 -12.00 -26.75 0.59
N TYR A 413 -11.54 -25.59 1.05
CA TYR A 413 -12.06 -24.29 0.71
C TYR A 413 -11.16 -23.65 -0.35
N TYR A 414 -11.74 -23.13 -1.43
CA TYR A 414 -10.97 -22.64 -2.56
C TYR A 414 -11.65 -21.52 -3.32
N LEU A 415 -10.85 -20.79 -4.11
CA LEU A 415 -11.34 -19.87 -5.13
C LEU A 415 -10.92 -20.37 -6.51
N PRO A 416 -11.83 -20.36 -7.50
CA PRO A 416 -11.47 -20.66 -8.88
C PRO A 416 -10.32 -19.76 -9.37
N ARG A 417 -9.40 -20.27 -10.20
CA ARG A 417 -8.32 -19.43 -10.75
C ARG A 417 -8.85 -18.25 -11.57
N SER A 418 -10.05 -18.36 -12.14
CA SER A 418 -10.73 -17.25 -12.83
C SER A 418 -10.99 -16.04 -11.92
N THR A 419 -11.08 -16.23 -10.60
CA THR A 419 -11.14 -15.15 -9.61
C THR A 419 -9.86 -14.31 -9.61
N PHE A 420 -8.72 -14.88 -10.01
CA PHE A 420 -7.42 -14.20 -10.05
C PHE A 420 -6.96 -14.02 -11.51
N PRO A 421 -7.60 -13.12 -12.28
CA PRO A 421 -7.43 -13.06 -13.74
C PRO A 421 -6.00 -12.71 -14.17
N TRP A 422 -5.19 -12.10 -13.30
CA TRP A 422 -3.78 -11.83 -13.57
C TRP A 422 -2.91 -13.10 -13.61
N LEU A 423 -3.34 -14.20 -12.99
CA LEU A 423 -2.62 -15.49 -13.03
C LEU A 423 -2.80 -16.25 -14.34
N ALA A 424 -3.80 -15.89 -15.16
CA ALA A 424 -4.04 -16.54 -16.44
C ALA A 424 -3.00 -16.15 -17.52
N ARG A 425 -2.23 -15.09 -17.30
CA ARG A 425 -1.26 -14.55 -18.28
C ARG A 425 0.21 -14.92 -18.03
N THR A 426 0.55 -15.66 -16.99
CA THR A 426 1.94 -16.10 -16.73
C THR A 426 2.32 -17.38 -17.47
N THR A 427 1.47 -17.87 -18.38
CA THR A 427 1.80 -18.97 -19.31
C THR A 427 1.80 -18.44 -20.74
N SER A 428 2.84 -17.68 -21.09
CA SER A 428 3.23 -17.41 -22.48
C SER A 428 4.72 -17.16 -22.55
#